data_AF-A0A562WMA3-F1
#
_entry.id   AF-A0A562WMA3-F1
#
_cell.length_a   1.000
_cell.length_b   1.000
_cell.length_c   1.000
_cell.angle_alpha   90.00
_cell.angle_beta   90.00
_cell.angle_gamma   90.00
#
_symmetry.space_group_name_H-M   'P 1'
#
loop_
_entity.id
_entity.type
_entity.pdbx_description
1 polymer ?
#
loop_
_entity_poly.entity_id
_entity_poly.type
_entity_poly.pdbx_seq_one_letter_code
_entity_poly.pdbx_strand_id
1 'polypeptide(L)' 'MSTEDRLLHTPGDDDRVVDLGDDFVVLPEQTTDDTDRGWGESTGGNDDRLLAERPPHWD' A
#
# COMPACT_ATOMS: atom_id res chain seq x y z
N MET A 1 42.68 -1.92 -1.32
CA MET A 1 41.26 -1.91 -1.69
C MET A 1 40.58 -2.98 -0.85
N SER A 2 39.59 -2.71 -0.01
CA SER A 2 38.99 -1.46 0.42
C SER A 2 38.06 -1.83 1.57
N THR A 3 38.21 -1.18 2.73
CA THR A 3 37.45 -1.42 3.97
C THR A 3 36.01 -0.87 3.91
N GLU A 4 35.43 -0.87 2.71
CA GLU A 4 34.28 -0.06 2.33
C GLU A 4 33.28 -0.91 1.51
N ASP A 5 33.24 -2.22 1.80
CA ASP A 5 32.11 -3.10 1.48
C ASP A 5 30.98 -2.88 2.51
N ARG A 6 30.52 -1.63 2.59
CA ARG A 6 29.30 -1.24 3.30
C ARG A 6 28.49 -0.37 2.36
N LEU A 7 28.17 -1.01 1.25
CA LEU A 7 27.18 -0.55 0.29
C LEU A 7 25.95 -0.14 1.08
N LEU A 8 25.57 1.11 0.87
CA LEU A 8 24.45 1.78 1.50
C LEU A 8 23.18 0.99 1.12
N HIS A 9 22.72 0.14 2.03
CA HIS A 9 21.34 -0.34 2.05
C HIS A 9 20.49 0.90 2.25
N THR A 10 20.08 1.55 1.15
CA THR A 10 18.99 2.52 1.22
C THR A 10 17.83 1.73 1.81
N PRO A 11 17.38 2.05 3.03
CA PRO A 11 16.29 1.31 3.65
C PRO A 11 15.14 1.25 2.63
N GLY A 12 14.61 0.05 2.41
CA GLY A 12 13.43 -0.13 1.56
C GLY A 12 12.28 0.74 2.08
N ASP A 13 11.21 0.90 1.29
CA ASP A 13 10.02 1.62 1.77
C ASP A 13 9.57 1.10 3.16
N ASP A 14 9.63 -0.22 3.35
CA ASP A 14 9.37 -0.93 4.61
C ASP A 14 10.32 -0.61 5.78
N ASP A 15 11.59 -0.24 5.53
CA ASP A 15 12.59 0.02 6.57
C ASP A 15 12.55 1.50 7.05
N ARG A 16 11.63 2.33 6.53
CA ARG A 16 11.52 3.75 6.91
C ARG A 16 10.81 3.90 8.25
N VAL A 17 11.44 4.64 9.15
CA VAL A 17 10.85 4.99 10.45
C VAL A 17 9.73 6.03 10.25
N VAL A 18 8.51 5.67 10.65
CA VAL A 18 7.36 6.58 10.68
C VAL A 18 7.25 7.19 12.07
N ASP A 19 7.38 8.51 12.17
CA ASP A 19 7.15 9.25 13.41
C ASP A 19 5.66 9.58 13.54
N LEU A 20 4.99 8.93 14.49
CA LEU A 20 3.54 9.05 14.72
C LEU A 20 3.18 10.14 15.75
N GLY A 21 4.16 10.74 16.44
CA GLY A 21 3.95 11.79 17.44
C GLY A 21 2.92 11.47 18.54
N ASP A 22 2.62 12.47 19.37
CA ASP A 22 1.59 12.39 20.41
C ASP A 22 0.16 12.67 19.88
N ASP A 23 0.03 13.08 18.61
CA ASP A 23 -1.24 13.39 17.92
C ASP A 23 -1.74 12.21 17.06
N PHE A 24 -1.29 11.00 17.40
CA PHE A 24 -1.73 9.77 16.75
C PHE A 24 -3.22 9.52 17.03
N VAL A 25 -4.03 9.62 15.98
CA VAL A 25 -5.46 9.28 16.05
C VAL A 25 -5.59 7.78 15.81
N VAL A 26 -5.97 7.04 16.86
CA VAL A 26 -6.40 5.65 16.73
C VAL A 26 -7.64 5.65 15.86
N LEU A 27 -7.47 5.13 14.64
CA LEU A 27 -8.59 4.92 13.75
C LEU A 27 -9.57 3.90 14.37
N PRO A 28 -10.89 4.08 14.15
CA PRO A 28 -11.88 3.09 14.59
C PRO A 28 -11.59 1.72 13.98
N GLU A 29 -12.14 0.65 14.60
CA GLU A 29 -11.96 -0.73 14.15
C GLU A 29 -12.33 -0.98 12.67
N GLN A 30 -13.17 -0.10 12.11
CA GLN A 30 -13.48 -0.05 10.69
C GLN A 30 -13.45 1.40 10.22
N THR A 31 -12.64 1.68 9.21
CA THR A 31 -12.51 3.01 8.61
C THR A 31 -13.34 3.12 7.33
N THR A 32 -13.58 4.35 6.88
CA THR A 32 -14.25 4.58 5.59
C THR A 32 -13.40 4.06 4.42
N ASP A 33 -12.07 4.07 4.57
CA ASP A 33 -11.11 3.60 3.56
C ASP A 33 -11.09 2.06 3.47
N ASP A 34 -11.48 1.34 4.53
CA ASP A 34 -11.70 -0.12 4.51
C ASP A 34 -12.92 -0.54 3.69
N THR A 35 -13.68 0.41 3.17
CA THR A 35 -14.76 0.13 2.23
C THR A 35 -14.30 0.56 0.85
N ASP A 36 -14.55 -0.25 -0.18
CA ASP A 36 -14.26 0.10 -1.59
C ASP A 36 -15.06 1.34 -2.08
N ARG A 37 -15.84 1.98 -1.21
CA ARG A 37 -16.55 3.23 -1.48
C ARG A 37 -15.54 4.34 -1.73
N GLY A 38 -15.58 4.89 -2.94
CA GLY A 38 -14.67 5.95 -3.37
C GLY A 38 -13.46 5.44 -4.15
N TRP A 39 -13.19 4.13 -4.12
CA TRP A 39 -12.18 3.44 -4.92
C TRP A 39 -12.72 2.93 -6.26
N GLY A 40 -13.80 3.55 -6.76
CA GLY A 40 -14.35 3.30 -8.10
C GLY A 40 -15.43 2.21 -8.18
N GLU A 41 -15.90 1.65 -7.06
CA GLU A 41 -16.85 0.53 -7.12
C GLU A 41 -18.34 0.93 -7.18
N SER A 42 -19.08 0.22 -8.03
CA SER A 42 -20.54 0.14 -8.05
C SER A 42 -20.94 -1.16 -7.34
N THR A 43 -21.96 -1.16 -6.47
CA THR A 43 -22.31 -2.33 -5.63
C THR A 43 -22.86 -3.55 -6.40
N GLY A 44 -22.65 -3.64 -7.71
CA GLY A 44 -23.04 -4.74 -8.57
C GLY A 44 -22.10 -4.90 -9.77
N GLY A 45 -21.42 -6.04 -9.82
CA GLY A 45 -20.88 -6.71 -11.01
C GLY A 45 -20.11 -5.84 -11.99
N ASN A 46 -18.85 -5.54 -11.69
CA ASN A 46 -17.88 -5.03 -12.67
C ASN A 46 -16.59 -5.86 -12.73
N ASP A 47 -16.57 -7.02 -12.05
CA ASP A 47 -15.42 -7.93 -11.98
C ASP A 47 -15.02 -8.43 -13.38
N ASP A 48 -16.00 -8.67 -14.26
CA ASP A 48 -15.76 -9.12 -15.64
C ASP A 48 -14.90 -8.14 -16.45
N ARG A 49 -15.10 -6.82 -16.26
CA ARG A 49 -14.28 -5.80 -16.93
C ARG A 49 -12.87 -5.74 -16.34
N LEU A 50 -12.76 -5.84 -15.01
CA LEU A 50 -11.47 -5.82 -14.31
C LEU A 50 -10.61 -7.04 -14.67
N LEU A 51 -11.24 -8.20 -14.84
CA LEU A 51 -10.58 -9.42 -15.32
C LEU A 51 -10.18 -9.30 -16.80
N ALA A 52 -11.01 -8.67 -17.64
CA ALA A 52 -10.70 -8.45 -19.06
C ALA A 52 -9.54 -7.46 -19.29
N GLU A 53 -9.37 -6.49 -18.39
CA GLU A 53 -8.32 -5.45 -18.45
C GLU A 53 -7.12 -5.76 -17.53
N ARG A 54 -7.02 -7.00 -17.04
CA ARG A 54 -5.98 -7.44 -16.12
C ARG A 54 -4.56 -7.16 -16.67
N PRO A 55 -3.68 -6.49 -15.90
CA PRO A 55 -2.29 -6.31 -16.27
C PRO A 55 -1.53 -7.65 -16.38
N PRO A 56 -0.47 -7.71 -17.20
CA PRO A 56 0.27 -8.96 -17.42
C PRO A 56 1.04 -9.49 -16.21
N HIS A 57 1.13 -8.73 -15.10
CA HIS A 57 1.83 -9.13 -13.88
C HIS A 57 0.91 -9.70 -12.78
N TRP A 58 -0.39 -9.86 -13.05
CA TRP A 58 -1.39 -10.39 -12.09
C TRP A 58 -1.49 -11.92 -12.05
N ASP A 59 -0.41 -12.64 -12.35
CA ASP A 59 -0.34 -14.12 -12.21
C ASP A 59 0.15 -14.56 -10.83
#